data_AF-X0UEQ6-F1
#
_entry.id   AF-X0UEQ6-F1
#
_cell.length_a   1.000
_cell.length_b   1.000
_cell.length_c   1.000
_cell.angle_alpha   90.00
_cell.angle_beta   90.00
_cell.angle_gamma   90.00
#
_symmetry.space_group_name_H-M   'P 1'
#
loop_
_entity.id
_entity.type
_entity.pdbx_description
1 polymer ?
#
loop_
_entity_poly.entity_id
_entity_poly.type
_entity_poly.pdbx_seq_one_letter_code
_entity_poly.pdbx_strand_id
1 'polypeptide(L)'
;GLNIAEKRLPQDGRIKVKAKNMSADLRVSTLPTYYGEKAVIRVLRKETASLAIDDLGFTQRNVTILRNFSQRPQGMILIVGPTGSGKTSTLYACMQEITSDEVNIITVEDPVEYELPGINQVQINEKVG
;
A
#
# COMPACT_ATOMS: atom_id res chain seq x y z
N GLY A 1 0.36 -21.07 -3.09
CA GLY A 1 1.37 -21.91 -2.41
C GLY A 1 2.54 -22.10 -3.35
N LEU A 2 3.73 -22.35 -2.82
CA LEU A 2 4.95 -22.59 -3.61
C LEU A 2 5.11 -24.09 -3.92
N ASN A 3 5.74 -24.43 -5.05
CA ASN A 3 6.03 -25.80 -5.45
C ASN A 3 7.39 -26.24 -4.91
N ILE A 4 7.40 -27.15 -3.93
CA ILE A 4 8.62 -27.66 -3.27
C ILE A 4 9.50 -28.49 -4.23
N ALA A 5 8.89 -29.08 -5.27
CA ALA A 5 9.63 -29.86 -6.27
C ALA A 5 10.35 -28.97 -7.30
N GLU A 6 9.90 -27.72 -7.47
CA GLU A 6 10.55 -26.77 -8.38
C GLU A 6 11.56 -25.92 -7.60
N LYS A 7 12.84 -26.01 -7.96
CA LYS A 7 13.95 -25.29 -7.30
C LYS A 7 14.79 -24.46 -8.29
N ARG A 8 14.41 -24.47 -9.57
CA ARG A 8 15.17 -23.86 -10.68
C ARG A 8 14.56 -22.55 -11.16
N LEU A 9 13.34 -22.25 -10.73
CA LEU A 9 12.63 -21.02 -11.08
C LEU A 9 12.37 -20.19 -9.82
N PRO A 10 12.42 -18.84 -9.93
CA PRO A 10 11.93 -17.98 -8.86
C PRO A 10 10.46 -18.26 -8.57
N GLN A 11 10.04 -18.17 -7.32
CA GLN A 11 8.65 -18.36 -6.94
C GLN A 11 8.19 -17.30 -5.94
N ASP A 12 6.99 -16.77 -6.15
CA ASP A 12 6.38 -15.80 -5.25
C ASP A 12 5.08 -16.35 -4.64
N GLY A 13 4.88 -16.07 -3.36
CA GLY A 13 3.75 -16.57 -2.58
C GLY A 13 3.27 -15.55 -1.55
N ARG A 14 2.00 -15.70 -1.16
CA ARG A 14 1.39 -14.94 -0.05
C ARG A 14 0.88 -15.90 1.02
N ILE A 15 1.09 -15.56 2.28
CA ILE A 15 0.66 -16.35 3.43
C ILE A 15 0.01 -15.41 4.44
N LYS A 16 -1.28 -15.62 4.73
CA LYS A 16 -1.96 -14.94 5.83
C LYS A 16 -1.67 -15.67 7.13
N VAL A 17 -0.96 -15.04 8.06
CA VAL A 17 -0.63 -15.63 9.36
C VAL A 17 -1.44 -14.96 10.45
N LYS A 18 -2.16 -15.77 11.23
CA LYS A 18 -2.76 -15.38 12.51
C LYS A 18 -1.97 -16.06 13.63
N ALA A 19 -1.20 -15.27 14.38
CA ALA A 19 -0.52 -15.69 15.60
C ALA A 19 -1.17 -15.00 16.81
N LYS A 20 -0.97 -15.52 18.03
CA LYS A 20 -1.72 -15.15 19.25
C LYS A 20 -1.95 -13.63 19.44
N ASN A 21 -0.97 -12.80 19.08
CA ASN A 21 -1.06 -11.33 19.21
C ASN A 21 -0.80 -10.57 17.90
N MET A 22 -0.85 -11.21 16.73
CA MET A 22 -0.54 -10.54 15.46
C MET A 22 -1.26 -11.18 14.28
N SER A 23 -1.84 -10.34 13.43
CA SER A 23 -2.27 -10.71 12.08
C SER A 23 -1.35 -10.04 11.06
N ALA A 24 -0.66 -10.85 10.25
CA ALA A 24 0.22 -10.33 9.20
C ALA A 24 -0.01 -11.05 7.86
N ASP A 25 0.14 -10.30 6.77
CA ASP A 25 0.28 -10.87 5.43
C ASP A 25 1.78 -10.99 5.13
N LEU A 26 2.24 -12.20 4.84
CA LEU A 26 3.62 -12.48 4.50
C LEU A 26 3.73 -12.66 2.99
N ARG A 27 4.58 -11.86 2.36
CA ARG A 27 5.01 -12.11 0.98
C ARG A 27 6.33 -12.87 1.02
N VAL A 28 6.37 -14.04 0.39
CA VAL A 28 7.54 -14.91 0.32
C VAL A 28 8.00 -14.95 -1.12
N SER A 29 9.28 -14.71 -1.35
CA SER A 29 9.92 -14.85 -2.66
C SER A 29 11.13 -15.78 -2.54
N THR A 30 11.22 -16.78 -3.39
CA THR A 30 12.38 -17.67 -3.50
C THR A 30 13.12 -17.42 -4.81
N LEU A 31 14.45 -17.48 -4.76
CA LEU A 31 15.32 -17.32 -5.92
C LEU A 31 16.39 -18.41 -5.92
N PRO A 32 16.58 -19.18 -7.00
CA PRO A 32 17.69 -20.12 -7.11
C PRO A 32 19.03 -19.38 -7.11
N THR A 33 19.97 -19.83 -6.29
CA THR A 33 21.36 -19.34 -6.25
C THR A 33 22.32 -20.53 -6.35
N TYR A 34 23.63 -20.26 -6.52
CA TYR A 34 24.63 -21.31 -6.69
C TYR A 34 24.64 -22.35 -5.55
N TYR A 35 24.41 -21.91 -4.30
CA TYR A 35 24.45 -22.78 -3.12
C TYR A 35 23.06 -23.23 -2.63
N GLY A 36 22.01 -23.05 -3.44
CA GLY A 36 20.62 -23.38 -3.08
C GLY A 36 19.68 -22.19 -3.22
N GLU A 37 18.49 -22.26 -2.61
CA GLU A 37 17.49 -21.21 -2.75
C GLU A 37 17.69 -20.10 -1.70
N LYS A 38 17.68 -18.84 -2.16
CA LYS A 38 17.54 -17.66 -1.29
C LYS A 38 16.05 -17.39 -1.10
N ALA A 39 15.60 -17.32 0.15
CA ALA A 39 14.25 -16.88 0.49
C ALA A 39 14.27 -15.47 1.08
N VAL A 40 13.31 -14.63 0.66
CA VAL A 40 13.03 -13.33 1.27
C VAL A 40 11.58 -13.34 1.74
N ILE A 41 11.37 -12.99 3.01
CA ILE A 41 10.04 -12.85 3.61
C ILE A 41 9.83 -11.38 3.97
N ARG A 42 8.81 -10.76 3.37
CA ARG A 42 8.34 -9.43 3.75
C ARG A 42 7.12 -9.57 4.64
N VAL A 43 7.20 -9.02 5.85
CA VAL A 43 6.10 -8.99 6.82
C VAL A 43 5.30 -7.71 6.63
N LEU A 44 4.03 -7.84 6.27
CA LEU A 44 3.07 -6.73 6.22
C LEU A 44 2.14 -6.88 7.43
N ARG A 45 2.31 -6.03 8.44
CA ARG A 45 1.37 -5.97 9.57
C ARG A 45 0.10 -5.26 9.11
N LYS A 46 -1.06 -5.74 9.57
CA LYS A 46 -2.35 -5.09 9.33
C LYS A 46 -2.61 -3.88 10.22
N GLU A 47 -1.67 -3.53 11.11
CA GLU A 47 -1.86 -2.44 12.07
C GLU A 47 -1.60 -1.07 11.41
N THR A 48 -2.63 -0.22 11.51
CA THR A 48 -2.72 1.23 11.21
C THR A 48 -2.71 1.66 9.74
N ALA A 49 -3.87 1.49 9.09
CA ALA A 49 -4.23 2.09 7.81
C ALA A 49 -5.00 3.42 7.94
N SER A 50 -5.16 3.95 9.15
CA SER A 50 -5.59 5.34 9.35
C SER A 50 -4.37 6.11 9.84
N LEU A 51 -3.68 6.72 8.89
CA LEU A 51 -2.67 7.73 9.17
C LEU A 51 -3.38 9.06 8.97
N ALA A 52 -3.67 9.76 10.07
CA ALA A 52 -4.10 11.14 9.96
C ALA A 52 -2.96 11.95 9.33
N ILE A 53 -3.29 12.98 8.56
CA ILE A 53 -2.27 13.81 7.90
C ILE A 53 -1.31 14.46 8.92
N ASP A 54 -1.78 14.68 10.15
CA ASP A 54 -0.98 15.22 11.26
C ASP A 54 0.08 14.23 11.77
N ASP A 55 -0.12 12.92 11.59
CA ASP A 55 0.80 11.86 12.05
C ASP A 55 1.96 11.60 11.06
N LEU A 56 1.95 12.24 9.88
CA LEU A 56 2.96 12.03 8.83
C LEU A 56 4.29 12.72 9.09
N GLY A 57 4.42 13.47 10.19
CA GLY A 57 5.65 14.19 10.55
C GLY A 57 5.90 15.46 9.73
N PHE A 58 4.88 16.00 9.06
CA PHE A 58 4.96 17.31 8.43
C PHE A 58 4.96 18.43 9.48
N THR A 59 5.58 19.56 9.15
CA THR A 59 5.39 20.78 9.93
C THR A 59 3.94 21.25 9.81
N GLN A 60 3.44 21.96 10.84
CA GLN A 60 2.07 22.48 10.83
C GLN A 60 1.75 23.30 9.57
N ARG A 61 2.71 24.11 9.11
CA ARG A 61 2.61 24.88 7.87
C ARG A 61 2.36 23.97 6.66
N ASN A 62 3.09 22.88 6.54
CA ASN A 62 2.96 21.95 5.41
C ASN A 62 1.65 21.16 5.47
N VAL A 63 1.20 20.79 6.66
CA VAL A 63 -0.12 20.17 6.85
C VAL A 63 -1.23 21.10 6.37
N THR A 64 -1.20 22.38 6.76
CA THR A 64 -2.18 23.38 6.30
C THR A 64 -2.16 23.53 4.77
N ILE A 65 -0.98 23.55 4.16
CA ILE A 65 -0.85 23.60 2.69
C ILE A 65 -1.50 22.37 2.06
N LEU A 66 -1.18 21.17 2.53
CA LEU A 66 -1.75 19.93 1.99
C LEU A 66 -3.27 19.90 2.13
N ARG A 67 -3.83 20.18 3.32
CA ARG A 67 -5.28 20.26 3.54
C ARG A 67 -5.96 21.23 2.56
N ASN A 68 -5.39 22.43 2.41
CA ASN A 68 -5.94 23.45 1.51
C ASN A 68 -5.94 23.03 0.04
N PHE A 69 -4.96 22.24 -0.40
CA PHE A 69 -4.93 21.72 -1.77
C PHE A 69 -5.85 20.52 -1.95
N SER A 70 -5.92 19.61 -0.96
CA SER A 70 -6.79 18.43 -1.01
C SER A 70 -8.27 18.81 -1.08
N GLN A 71 -8.68 19.89 -0.41
CA GLN A 71 -10.08 20.34 -0.41
C GLN A 71 -10.51 21.13 -1.65
N ARG A 72 -9.60 21.36 -2.63
CA ARG A 72 -9.99 22.07 -3.85
C ARG A 72 -10.91 21.19 -4.70
N PRO A 73 -12.00 21.73 -5.26
CA PRO A 73 -12.97 20.94 -6.03
C PRO A 73 -12.39 20.38 -7.33
N GLN A 74 -11.30 20.98 -7.83
CA GLN A 74 -10.58 20.51 -9.01
C GLN A 74 -9.10 20.90 -8.93
N GLY A 75 -8.24 20.07 -9.50
CA GLY A 75 -6.80 20.28 -9.54
C GLY A 75 -6.04 18.96 -9.65
N MET A 76 -4.71 19.06 -9.63
CA MET A 76 -3.81 17.90 -9.64
C MET A 76 -2.77 18.08 -8.54
N ILE A 77 -2.60 17.04 -7.72
CA ILE A 77 -1.54 16.94 -6.71
C ILE A 77 -0.60 15.83 -7.17
N LEU A 78 0.69 16.15 -7.30
CA LEU A 78 1.72 15.19 -7.68
C LEU A 78 2.62 14.89 -6.48
N ILE A 79 2.67 13.63 -6.06
CA ILE A 79 3.53 13.17 -4.96
C ILE A 79 4.69 12.38 -5.57
N VAL A 80 5.90 12.93 -5.49
CA VAL A 80 7.13 12.36 -6.08
C VAL A 80 8.13 11.93 -5.02
N GLY A 81 8.93 10.91 -5.33
CA GLY A 81 9.95 10.36 -4.44
C GLY A 81 10.30 8.90 -4.77
N PRO A 82 11.44 8.39 -4.28
CA PRO A 82 11.87 7.02 -4.52
C PRO A 82 10.96 5.99 -3.82
N THR A 83 11.11 4.71 -4.16
CA THR A 83 10.40 3.62 -3.47
C THR A 83 10.66 3.66 -1.97
N GLY A 84 9.60 3.52 -1.16
CA GLY A 84 9.70 3.55 0.31
C GLY A 84 9.71 4.96 0.94
N SER A 85 9.57 6.04 0.17
CA SER A 85 9.58 7.41 0.71
C SER A 85 8.24 7.89 1.29
N GLY A 86 7.27 7.00 1.54
CA GLY A 86 5.98 7.36 2.15
C GLY A 86 4.91 7.93 1.19
N LYS A 87 5.12 7.91 -0.14
CA LYS A 87 4.18 8.51 -1.12
C LYS A 87 2.74 8.01 -0.97
N THR A 88 2.54 6.68 -0.94
CA THR A 88 1.23 6.06 -0.82
C THR A 88 0.56 6.44 0.50
N SER A 89 1.34 6.46 1.60
CA SER A 89 0.86 6.88 2.91
C SER A 89 0.40 8.34 2.92
N THR A 90 1.16 9.25 2.32
CA THR A 90 0.76 10.67 2.18
C THR A 90 -0.50 10.81 1.33
N LEU A 91 -0.58 10.11 0.19
CA LEU A 91 -1.75 10.16 -0.69
C LEU A 91 -3.01 9.70 0.03
N TYR A 92 -2.93 8.58 0.73
CA TYR A 92 -4.06 7.99 1.44
C TYR A 92 -4.53 8.86 2.60
N ALA A 93 -3.63 9.48 3.35
CA ALA A 93 -3.99 10.45 4.39
C ALA A 93 -4.74 11.66 3.80
N CYS A 94 -4.28 12.20 2.66
CA CYS A 94 -4.97 13.28 1.97
C CYS A 94 -6.37 12.88 1.48
N MET A 95 -6.54 11.64 0.99
CA MET A 95 -7.86 11.14 0.56
C MET A 95 -8.81 10.94 1.75
N GLN A 96 -8.31 10.46 2.89
CA GLN A 96 -9.11 10.32 4.12
C GLN A 96 -9.67 11.67 4.60
N GLU A 97 -8.92 12.77 4.49
CA GLU A 97 -9.37 14.12 4.87
C GLU A 97 -10.57 14.65 4.04
N ILE A 98 -10.78 14.12 2.83
CA ILE A 98 -11.88 14.54 1.94
C ILE A 98 -12.97 13.48 1.79
N THR A 99 -12.79 12.31 2.44
CA THR A 99 -13.77 11.22 2.37
C THR A 99 -15.03 11.62 3.12
N SER A 100 -16.16 11.62 2.41
CA SER A 100 -17.49 11.90 2.95
C SER A 100 -18.55 11.29 2.06
N ASP A 101 -19.78 11.16 2.56
CA ASP A 101 -20.91 10.63 1.77
C ASP A 101 -21.30 11.54 0.58
N GLU A 102 -20.79 12.78 0.54
CA GLU A 102 -21.04 13.76 -0.51
C GLU A 102 -20.06 13.64 -1.69
N VAL A 103 -18.93 12.93 -1.53
CA VAL A 103 -17.85 12.88 -2.52
C VAL A 103 -17.56 11.43 -2.91
N ASN A 104 -17.72 11.11 -4.20
CA ASN A 104 -17.34 9.81 -4.75
C ASN A 104 -15.84 9.79 -5.11
N ILE A 105 -15.04 9.02 -4.37
CA ILE A 105 -13.60 8.85 -4.60
C ILE A 105 -13.34 7.50 -5.26
N ILE A 106 -12.59 7.50 -6.36
CA ILE A 106 -12.20 6.30 -7.12
C ILE A 106 -10.67 6.28 -7.29
N THR A 107 -10.04 5.14 -7.03
CA THR A 107 -8.60 4.94 -7.24
C THR A 107 -8.32 3.79 -8.21
N VAL A 108 -7.18 3.87 -8.91
CA VAL A 108 -6.63 2.79 -9.74
C VAL A 108 -5.20 2.52 -9.27
N GLU A 109 -4.93 1.29 -8.84
CA GLU A 109 -3.72 0.96 -8.07
C GLU A 109 -3.09 -0.37 -8.47
N ASP A 110 -1.77 -0.50 -8.29
CA ASP A 110 -1.02 -1.73 -8.59
C ASP A 110 0.05 -2.04 -7.53
N PRO A 111 -0.22 -2.94 -6.56
CA PRO A 111 -1.53 -3.43 -6.13
C PRO A 111 -2.20 -2.44 -5.15
N VAL A 112 -3.45 -2.71 -4.76
CA VAL A 112 -4.05 -2.06 -3.58
C VAL A 112 -3.30 -2.51 -2.34
N GLU A 113 -2.67 -1.58 -1.62
CA GLU A 113 -1.82 -1.90 -0.47
C GLU A 113 -2.64 -2.21 0.78
N TYR A 114 -3.70 -1.43 1.02
CA TYR A 114 -4.66 -1.61 2.11
C TYR A 114 -6.02 -1.01 1.76
N GLU A 115 -7.05 -1.55 2.39
CA GLU A 115 -8.44 -1.15 2.18
C GLU A 115 -8.73 0.17 2.91
N LEU A 116 -9.27 1.14 2.18
CA LEU A 116 -9.70 2.44 2.68
C LEU A 116 -11.23 2.50 2.75
N PRO A 117 -11.82 2.58 3.96
CA PRO A 117 -13.27 2.73 4.10
C PRO A 117 -13.79 3.97 3.37
N GLY A 118 -14.91 3.83 2.65
CA GLY A 118 -15.54 4.94 1.94
C GLY A 118 -14.90 5.31 0.59
N ILE A 119 -13.89 4.57 0.14
CA ILE A 119 -13.21 4.82 -1.14
C ILE A 119 -13.34 3.61 -2.07
N ASN A 120 -13.69 3.85 -3.33
CA ASN A 120 -13.81 2.81 -4.35
C ASN A 120 -12.43 2.50 -4.97
N GLN A 121 -11.75 1.46 -4.49
CA GLN A 121 -10.41 1.10 -4.95
C GLN A 121 -10.43 0.01 -6.04
N VAL A 122 -9.83 0.29 -7.20
CA VAL A 122 -9.69 -0.66 -8.30
C VAL A 122 -8.23 -1.08 -8.42
N GLN A 123 -7.97 -2.40 -8.32
CA GLN A 123 -6.63 -2.92 -8.59
C GLN A 123 -6.45 -3.19 -10.09
N ILE A 124 -5.32 -2.79 -10.65
CA ILE A 124 -4.94 -3.10 -12.03
C ILE A 124 -4.90 -4.64 -12.22
N ASN A 125 -5.49 -5.08 -13.33
CA ASN A 125 -5.46 -6.48 -13.75
C ASN A 125 -4.99 -6.57 -15.21
N GLU A 126 -3.68 -6.77 -15.38
CA GLU A 126 -3.03 -6.84 -16.70
C GLU A 126 -3.52 -8.01 -17.58
N LYS A 127 -4.19 -9.03 -17.02
CA LYS A 127 -4.66 -10.20 -17.77
C LYS A 127 -5.97 -9.99 -18.54
N VAL A 128 -6.68 -8.89 -18.25
CA VAL A 128 -8.00 -8.60 -18.84
C VAL A 128 -7.88 -7.54 -19.96
N GLY A 129 -6.67 -7.07 -20.26
CA GLY A 129 -6.34 -6.15 -21.35
C GLY A 129 -5.65 -6.80 -22.53
#